data_AF-A0A7J3SNE8-F1
#
_entry.id   AF-A0A7J3SNE8-F1
#
_cell.length_a   1.000
_cell.length_b   1.000
_cell.length_c   1.000
_cell.angle_alpha   90.00
_cell.angle_beta   90.00
_cell.angle_gamma   90.00
#
_symmetry.space_group_name_H-M   'P 1'
#
loop_
_entity.id
_entity.type
_entity.pdbx_description
1 polymer ?
#
loop_
_entity_poly.entity_id
_entity_poly.type
_entity_poly.pdbx_seq_one_letter_code
_entity_poly.pdbx_strand_id
1 'polypeptide(L)'
;MDGYTAMLYMAYAMAIMSVFTVAYAVINYRQQTKALNLYAKYVKLTLNLPEVVKFTQSHRRPKIDVGEDREGKKVLVRYYVKELDRDHPSVTVTIDKDSMKVLKTDVKGEQEGKKK
;
A
#
# COMPACT_ATOMS: atom_id res chain seq x y z
N MET A 1 -25.32 36.09 -23.10
CA MET A 1 -23.93 35.94 -22.61
C MET A 1 -23.08 35.51 -23.78
N ASP A 2 -22.08 36.30 -24.17
CA ASP A 2 -21.23 35.99 -25.32
C ASP A 2 -20.39 34.74 -25.07
N GLY A 3 -20.19 33.93 -26.13
CA GLY A 3 -19.43 32.69 -26.09
C GLY A 3 -18.01 32.88 -25.55
N TYR A 4 -17.42 34.07 -25.74
CA TYR A 4 -16.12 34.45 -25.17
C TYR A 4 -16.11 34.45 -23.64
N THR A 5 -17.12 35.04 -23.01
CA THR A 5 -17.25 35.06 -21.54
C THR A 5 -17.39 33.66 -20.98
N ALA A 6 -18.21 32.80 -21.61
CA ALA A 6 -18.37 31.41 -21.18
C ALA A 6 -17.07 30.59 -21.31
N MET A 7 -16.32 30.80 -22.39
CA MET A 7 -15.01 30.16 -22.60
C MET A 7 -13.98 30.60 -21.55
N LEU A 8 -13.99 31.88 -21.16
CA LEU A 8 -13.11 32.42 -20.13
C LEU A 8 -13.41 31.83 -18.75
N TYR A 9 -14.70 31.68 -18.39
CA TYR A 9 -15.11 31.02 -17.14
C TYR A 9 -14.76 29.52 -17.13
N MET A 10 -14.92 28.82 -18.25
CA MET A 10 -14.50 27.42 -18.39
C MET A 10 -12.98 27.25 -18.23
N ALA A 11 -12.18 28.14 -18.85
CA ALA A 11 -10.73 28.11 -18.71
C ALA A 11 -10.29 28.35 -17.25
N TYR A 12 -10.93 29.30 -16.55
CA TYR A 12 -10.72 29.52 -15.12
C TYR A 12 -11.09 28.29 -14.28
N ALA A 13 -12.23 27.67 -14.56
CA ALA A 13 -12.66 26.47 -13.84
C ALA A 13 -11.70 25.29 -14.03
N MET A 14 -11.20 25.06 -15.24
CA MET A 14 -10.20 24.02 -15.51
C MET A 14 -8.86 24.30 -14.83
N ALA A 15 -8.41 25.56 -14.82
CA ALA A 15 -7.18 25.95 -14.14
C ALA A 15 -7.27 25.75 -12.62
N ILE A 16 -8.41 26.08 -12.02
CA ILE A 16 -8.65 25.86 -10.60
C ILE A 16 -8.68 24.35 -10.28
N MET A 17 -9.42 23.56 -11.06
CA MET A 17 -9.47 22.11 -10.85
C MET A 17 -8.09 21.46 -11.00
N SER A 18 -7.27 21.86 -11.97
CA SER A 18 -5.93 21.27 -12.15
C SER A 18 -5.01 21.55 -10.95
N VAL A 19 -5.08 22.76 -10.37
CA VAL A 19 -4.34 23.10 -9.14
C VAL A 19 -4.76 22.23 -7.97
N PHE A 20 -6.07 21.99 -7.79
CA PHE A 20 -6.56 21.09 -6.74
C PHE A 20 -6.12 19.64 -6.96
N THR A 21 -6.14 19.13 -8.19
CA THR A 21 -5.69 17.77 -8.49
C THR A 21 -4.20 17.58 -8.23
N VAL A 22 -3.37 18.56 -8.62
CA VAL A 22 -1.92 18.54 -8.35
C VAL A 22 -1.64 18.64 -6.85
N ALA A 23 -2.32 19.54 -6.15
CA ALA A 23 -2.19 19.67 -4.69
C ALA A 23 -2.56 18.35 -3.98
N TYR A 24 -3.67 17.73 -4.38
CA TYR A 24 -4.10 16.44 -3.84
C TYR A 24 -3.05 15.34 -4.11
N ALA A 25 -2.52 15.25 -5.34
CA ALA A 25 -1.48 14.30 -5.69
C ALA A 25 -0.21 14.48 -4.84
N VAL A 26 0.24 15.73 -4.65
CA VAL A 26 1.43 16.04 -3.83
C VAL A 26 1.22 15.70 -2.36
N ILE A 27 0.04 16.02 -1.80
CA ILE A 27 -0.31 15.67 -0.42
C ILE A 27 -0.30 14.15 -0.24
N ASN A 28 -0.93 13.42 -1.17
CA ASN A 28 -1.03 11.97 -1.10
C ASN A 28 0.36 11.31 -1.20
N TYR A 29 1.23 11.82 -2.07
CA TYR A 29 2.61 11.35 -2.23
C TYR A 29 3.46 11.59 -0.97
N ARG A 30 3.33 12.77 -0.34
CA ARG A 30 4.02 13.08 0.92
C ARG A 30 3.52 12.21 2.07
N GLN A 31 2.22 11.92 2.15
CA GLN A 31 1.68 11.04 3.18
C GLN A 31 2.17 9.60 3.01
N GLN A 32 2.21 9.07 1.79
CA GLN A 32 2.79 7.74 1.52
C GLN A 32 4.26 7.65 1.94
N THR A 33 5.05 8.69 1.66
CA THR A 33 6.49 8.71 2.03
C THR A 33 6.68 8.78 3.56
N LYS A 34 5.84 9.57 4.25
CA LYS A 34 5.84 9.63 5.72
C LYS A 34 5.40 8.31 6.34
N ALA A 35 4.35 7.67 5.82
CA ALA A 35 3.91 6.35 6.24
C ALA A 35 5.02 5.31 6.05
N LEU A 36 5.69 5.30 4.89
CA LEU A 36 6.81 4.40 4.63
C LEU A 36 7.93 4.54 5.67
N ASN A 37 8.29 5.77 6.04
CA ASN A 37 9.31 6.04 7.06
C ASN A 37 8.84 5.66 8.47
N LEU A 38 7.57 5.92 8.81
CA LEU A 38 6.99 5.58 10.10
C LEU A 38 6.94 4.06 10.30
N TYR A 39 6.65 3.33 9.21
CA TYR A 39 6.53 1.88 9.25
C TYR A 39 7.78 1.11 8.80
N ALA A 40 8.87 1.79 8.44
CA ALA A 40 10.11 1.16 7.97
C ALA A 40 10.67 0.13 8.95
N LYS A 41 10.52 0.36 10.26
CA LYS A 41 10.95 -0.58 11.31
C LYS A 41 10.15 -1.89 11.25
N TYR A 42 8.83 -1.81 11.04
CA TYR A 42 7.97 -2.99 10.92
C TYR A 42 8.28 -3.75 9.63
N VAL A 43 8.48 -3.06 8.51
CA VAL A 43 8.89 -3.70 7.24
C VAL A 43 10.23 -4.42 7.40
N LYS A 44 11.22 -3.80 8.06
CA LYS A 44 12.51 -4.46 8.33
C LYS A 44 12.37 -5.71 9.20
N LEU A 45 11.48 -5.68 10.19
CA LEU A 45 11.17 -6.83 11.04
C LEU A 45 10.60 -8.00 10.20
N THR A 46 9.71 -7.70 9.27
CA THR A 46 9.04 -8.71 8.45
C THR A 46 9.92 -9.28 7.34
N LEU A 47 10.91 -8.53 6.85
CA LEU A 47 11.85 -9.03 5.84
C LEU A 47 12.69 -10.23 6.31
N ASN A 48 12.85 -10.42 7.64
CA ASN A 48 13.58 -11.55 8.20
C ASN A 48 12.69 -12.80 8.42
N LEU A 49 11.38 -12.71 8.20
CA LEU A 49 10.47 -13.82 8.40
C LEU A 49 10.62 -14.86 7.28
N PRO A 50 10.69 -16.18 7.60
CA PRO A 50 10.90 -17.23 6.61
C PRO A 50 9.88 -17.20 5.46
N GLU A 51 8.62 -16.90 5.75
CA GLU A 51 7.54 -16.85 4.77
C GLU A 51 7.71 -15.66 3.81
N VAL A 52 8.12 -14.50 4.33
CA VAL A 52 8.37 -13.30 3.55
C VAL A 52 9.63 -13.47 2.70
N VAL A 53 10.68 -14.07 3.25
CA VAL A 53 11.91 -14.40 2.50
C VAL A 53 11.60 -15.34 1.34
N LYS A 54 10.86 -16.43 1.59
CA LYS A 54 10.44 -17.35 0.53
C LYS A 54 9.65 -16.63 -0.56
N PHE A 55 8.68 -15.81 -0.18
CA PHE A 55 7.85 -15.07 -1.11
C PHE A 55 8.62 -14.03 -1.95
N THR A 56 9.53 -13.28 -1.30
CA THR A 56 10.35 -12.25 -1.97
C THR A 56 11.44 -12.86 -2.84
N GLN A 57 11.89 -14.08 -2.56
CA GLN A 57 12.77 -14.86 -3.43
C GLN A 57 12.03 -15.50 -4.60
N SER A 58 10.79 -15.98 -4.40
CA SER A 58 9.99 -16.61 -5.45
C SER A 58 9.41 -15.61 -6.46
N HIS A 59 9.24 -14.33 -6.07
CA HIS A 59 8.64 -13.30 -6.91
C HIS A 59 9.57 -12.11 -7.18
N ARG A 60 9.75 -11.76 -8.46
CA ARG A 60 10.57 -10.62 -8.86
C ARG A 60 9.83 -9.29 -8.57
N ARG A 61 10.33 -8.54 -7.58
CA ARG A 61 9.83 -7.21 -7.14
C ARG A 61 8.40 -7.22 -6.56
N PRO A 62 8.19 -7.82 -5.37
CA PRO A 62 6.92 -7.69 -4.67
C PRO A 62 6.67 -6.24 -4.26
N LYS A 63 5.43 -5.78 -4.41
CA LYS A 63 4.94 -4.53 -3.83
C LYS A 63 4.71 -4.73 -2.34
N ILE A 64 4.90 -3.66 -1.57
CA ILE A 64 4.71 -3.64 -0.12
C ILE A 64 3.63 -2.60 0.18
N ASP A 65 2.60 -3.02 0.90
CA ASP A 65 1.57 -2.14 1.45
C ASP A 65 1.59 -2.26 2.98
N VAL A 66 1.41 -1.14 3.66
CA VAL A 66 1.42 -1.10 5.12
C VAL A 66 0.22 -0.33 5.62
N GLY A 67 -0.62 -1.00 6.39
CA GLY A 67 -1.81 -0.43 7.01
C GLY A 67 -1.81 -0.63 8.51
N GLU A 68 -2.71 0.06 9.20
CA GLU A 68 -3.05 -0.22 10.59
C GLU A 68 -4.43 -0.89 10.66
N ASP A 69 -4.62 -1.72 11.68
CA ASP A 69 -5.94 -2.25 12.00
C ASP A 69 -6.88 -1.11 12.44
N ARG A 70 -8.20 -1.35 12.42
CA ARG A 70 -9.23 -0.34 12.76
C ARG A 70 -9.05 0.29 14.14
N GLU A 71 -8.45 -0.46 15.07
CA GLU A 71 -8.15 0.00 16.42
C GLU A 71 -6.78 0.71 16.55
N GLY A 72 -5.96 0.75 15.50
CA GLY A 72 -4.64 1.40 15.51
C GLY A 72 -3.57 0.71 16.38
N LYS A 73 -3.87 -0.47 16.93
CA LYS A 73 -2.99 -1.26 17.81
C LYS A 73 -2.10 -2.25 17.07
N LYS A 74 -2.44 -2.56 15.82
CA LYS A 74 -1.73 -3.55 15.01
C LYS A 74 -1.34 -2.95 13.67
N VAL A 75 -0.15 -3.30 13.21
CA VAL A 75 0.38 -2.94 11.90
C VAL A 75 0.29 -4.17 11.00
N LEU A 76 -0.26 -3.98 9.81
CA LEU A 76 -0.43 -5.00 8.79
C LEU A 76 0.56 -4.69 7.67
N VAL A 77 1.57 -5.54 7.50
CA VAL A 77 2.53 -5.45 6.40
C VAL A 77 2.20 -6.50 5.36
N ARG A 78 1.84 -6.08 4.15
CA ARG A 78 1.44 -6.97 3.07
C ARG A 78 2.44 -6.91 1.91
N TYR A 79 2.92 -8.08 1.51
CA TYR A 79 3.74 -8.30 0.32
C TYR A 79 2.87 -8.93 -0.76
N TYR A 80 2.84 -8.36 -1.96
CA TYR A 80 1.97 -8.83 -3.06
C TYR A 80 2.58 -8.54 -4.44
N VAL A 81 2.17 -9.31 -5.45
CA VAL A 81 2.76 -9.22 -6.80
C VAL A 81 1.92 -8.32 -7.73
N LYS A 82 0.60 -8.38 -7.64
CA LYS A 82 -0.34 -7.58 -8.43
C LYS A 82 -1.39 -6.92 -7.54
N GLU A 83 -1.77 -5.70 -7.90
CA GLU A 83 -2.79 -4.94 -7.18
C GLU A 83 -4.16 -5.62 -7.32
N LEU A 84 -4.86 -5.75 -6.19
CA LEU A 84 -6.32 -5.88 -6.14
C LEU A 84 -6.95 -7.11 -6.81
N ASP A 85 -6.41 -8.31 -6.60
CA ASP A 85 -7.23 -9.51 -6.81
C ASP A 85 -7.12 -10.53 -5.67
N ARG A 86 -8.24 -11.18 -5.35
CA ARG A 86 -8.36 -12.14 -4.23
C ARG A 86 -7.48 -13.39 -4.42
N ASP A 87 -7.12 -13.69 -5.66
CA ASP A 87 -6.39 -14.91 -6.05
C ASP A 87 -4.89 -14.70 -6.27
N HIS A 88 -4.37 -13.51 -5.98
CA HIS A 88 -2.94 -13.25 -6.16
C HIS A 88 -2.12 -13.64 -4.93
N PRO A 89 -0.94 -14.24 -5.15
CA PRO A 89 -0.10 -14.69 -4.07
C PRO A 89 0.32 -13.46 -3.25
N SER A 90 0.09 -13.53 -1.94
CA SER A 90 0.42 -12.45 -1.02
C SER A 90 0.73 -12.96 0.38
N VAL A 91 1.66 -12.31 1.05
CA VAL A 91 2.00 -12.58 2.45
C VAL A 91 1.61 -11.37 3.27
N THR A 92 0.71 -11.57 4.23
CA THR A 92 0.28 -10.52 5.16
C THR A 92 0.79 -10.86 6.55
N VAL A 93 1.61 -9.98 7.11
CA VAL A 93 2.13 -10.09 8.47
C VAL A 93 1.41 -9.10 9.36
N THR A 94 0.81 -9.59 10.43
CA THR A 94 0.19 -8.79 11.48
C THR A 94 1.16 -8.65 12.64
N ILE A 95 1.44 -7.42 13.04
CA ILE A 95 2.41 -7.09 14.07
C ILE A 95 1.71 -6.24 15.12
N ASP A 96 1.97 -6.52 16.39
CA ASP A 96 1.54 -5.66 17.48
C ASP A 96 2.39 -4.37 17.51
N LYS A 97 1.73 -3.21 17.54
CA LYS A 97 2.41 -1.90 17.41
C LYS A 97 3.26 -1.56 18.62
N ASP A 98 2.81 -1.92 19.82
CA ASP A 98 3.49 -1.56 21.07
C ASP A 98 4.64 -2.53 21.38
N SER A 99 4.43 -3.83 21.18
CA SER A 99 5.43 -4.86 21.51
C SER A 99 6.36 -5.22 20.34
N MET A 100 6.07 -4.73 19.13
CA MET A 100 6.77 -5.10 17.89
C MET A 100 6.83 -6.61 17.62
N LYS A 101 5.93 -7.39 18.24
CA LYS A 101 5.85 -8.85 18.06
C LYS A 101 4.99 -9.20 16.87
N VAL A 102 5.45 -10.17 16.10
CA VAL A 102 4.65 -10.78 15.03
C VAL A 102 3.53 -11.59 15.68
N LEU A 103 2.29 -11.21 15.41
CA LEU A 103 1.10 -11.88 15.93
C LEU A 103 0.65 -13.01 15.00
N LYS A 104 0.69 -12.77 13.69
CA LYS A 104 0.19 -13.70 12.68
C LYS A 104 0.86 -13.45 11.33
N THR A 105 1.17 -14.52 10.61
CA THR A 105 1.57 -14.48 9.20
C THR A 105 0.53 -15.27 8.40
N ASP A 106 -0.08 -14.62 7.41
CA ASP A 106 -1.09 -15.21 6.53
C ASP A 106 -0.53 -15.24 5.11
N VAL A 107 -0.31 -16.44 4.57
CA VAL A 107 0.18 -16.64 3.20
C VAL A 107 -0.99 -17.07 2.34
N LYS A 108 -1.29 -16.28 1.32
CA LYS A 108 -2.30 -16.58 0.30
C LYS A 108 -1.62 -16.91 -1.02
N GLY A 109 -2.14 -17.90 -1.73
CA GLY A 109 -1.72 -18.24 -3.09
C GLY A 109 -0.43 -19.05 -3.24
N GLU A 110 0.27 -19.39 -2.16
CA GLU A 110 1.37 -20.37 -2.18
C GLU A 110 0.88 -21.68 -1.51
N GLN A 111 0.37 -22.59 -2.35
CA GLN A 111 -0.06 -23.97 -2.08
C GLN A 111 -1.51 -24.22 -1.58
N GLU A 112 -2.48 -24.26 -2.51
CA GLU A 112 -3.21 -25.52 -2.64
C GLU A 112 -2.22 -26.54 -3.22
N GLY A 113 -1.73 -27.44 -2.37
CA GLY A 113 -0.73 -28.41 -2.77
C GLY A 113 -1.25 -29.32 -3.89
N LYS A 114 -0.60 -29.29 -5.06
CA LYS A 114 -0.47 -30.52 -5.86
C LYS A 114 0.43 -31.48 -5.09
N LYS A 115 -0.16 -32.22 -4.15
CA LYS A 115 0.27 -33.60 -3.91
C LYS A 115 -0.24 -34.41 -5.09
N LYS A 116 0.65 -34.79 -5.99
CA LYS A 116 0.55 -36.01 -6.80
C LYS A 116 1.94 -36.46 -7.19
#